data_AF-A0A1B0Z7A3-F1
#
_entry.id   AF-A0A1B0Z7A3-F1
#
_cell.length_a   1.000
_cell.length_b   1.000
_cell.length_c   1.000
_cell.angle_alpha   90.00
_cell.angle_beta   90.00
_cell.angle_gamma   90.00
#
_symmetry.space_group_name_H-M   'P 1'
#
loop_
_entity.id
_entity.type
_entity.pdbx_description
1 polymer ?
#
loop_
_entity_poly.entity_id
_entity_poly.type
_entity_poly.pdbx_seq_one_letter_code
_entity_poly.pdbx_strand_id
1 'polypeptide(L)'
;LLLFLVMFIFSIFGMSNFAYVKHEAGIDDMFNFETFGNSMICLFQVTTSAGWDGLLLPILNRPPDCDLDKEHPGSGFKGDCGNPSVGIFFFVSYIIISFLIVVNMYIAIILENFSVATEESADPL
;
A
#
# COMPACT_ATOMS: atom_id res chain seq x y z
N LEU A 1 -2.25 15.85 -3.32
CA LEU A 1 -0.83 15.82 -3.77
C LEU A 1 0.05 14.98 -2.85
N LEU A 2 0.11 15.26 -1.54
CA LEU A 2 0.97 14.51 -0.60
C LEU A 2 0.69 12.99 -0.59
N LEU A 3 -0.58 12.58 -0.54
CA LEU A 3 -0.97 11.17 -0.55
C LEU A 3 -0.42 10.42 -1.79
N PHE A 4 -0.54 11.06 -2.96
CA PHE A 4 -0.03 10.49 -4.22
C PHE A 4 1.50 10.35 -4.20
N LEU A 5 2.22 11.34 -3.63
CA LEU A 5 3.67 11.25 -3.48
C LEU A 5 4.08 10.06 -2.58
N VAL A 6 3.38 9.85 -1.47
CA VAL A 6 3.62 8.71 -0.58
C VAL A 6 3.34 7.39 -1.31
N MET A 7 2.20 7.27 -1.99
CA MET A 7 1.88 6.09 -2.82
C MET A 7 2.97 5.80 -3.86
N PHE A 8 3.47 6.84 -4.54
CA PHE A 8 4.51 6.72 -5.55
C PHE A 8 5.81 6.15 -4.96
N ILE A 9 6.26 6.70 -3.83
CA ILE A 9 7.49 6.23 -3.15
C ILE A 9 7.32 4.78 -2.70
N PHE A 10 6.22 4.45 -2.03
CA PHE A 10 5.97 3.08 -1.56
C PHE A 10 5.79 2.09 -2.72
N SER A 11 5.26 2.50 -3.87
CA SER A 11 5.15 1.62 -5.04
C SER A 11 6.52 1.18 -5.54
N ILE A 12 7.48 2.10 -5.62
CA ILE A 12 8.86 1.78 -6.05
C ILE A 12 9.54 0.85 -5.04
N PHE A 13 9.37 1.12 -3.74
CA PHE A 13 9.88 0.24 -2.69
C PHE A 13 9.23 -1.15 -2.72
N GLY A 14 7.92 -1.22 -2.93
CA GLY A 14 7.18 -2.48 -3.04
C GLY A 14 7.66 -3.31 -4.22
N MET A 15 7.84 -2.69 -5.39
CA MET A 15 8.36 -3.39 -6.57
C MET A 15 9.74 -4.00 -6.34
N SER A 16 10.65 -3.23 -5.77
CA SER A 16 12.03 -3.68 -5.57
C SER A 16 12.18 -4.80 -4.54
N ASN A 17 11.24 -4.94 -3.60
CA ASN A 17 11.32 -5.92 -2.52
C ASN A 17 10.37 -7.11 -2.69
N PHE A 18 9.22 -6.92 -3.34
CA PHE A 18 8.12 -7.89 -3.30
C PHE A 18 7.69 -8.39 -4.69
N ALA A 19 8.36 -7.98 -5.78
CA ALA A 19 8.00 -8.40 -7.14
C ALA A 19 7.98 -9.93 -7.35
N TYR A 20 8.86 -10.68 -6.67
CA TYR A 20 9.00 -12.12 -6.86
C TYR A 20 8.36 -12.96 -5.76
N VAL A 21 7.63 -12.32 -4.84
CA VAL A 21 6.95 -13.04 -3.75
C VAL A 21 5.92 -13.99 -4.35
N LYS A 22 5.85 -15.20 -3.79
CA LYS A 22 4.90 -16.22 -4.23
C LYS A 22 3.48 -15.66 -4.29
N HIS A 23 2.79 -15.89 -5.42
CA HIS A 23 1.39 -15.55 -5.58
C HIS A 23 0.54 -16.47 -4.69
N GLU A 24 -0.14 -15.87 -3.72
CA GLU A 24 -0.97 -16.55 -2.75
C GLU A 24 -1.88 -15.51 -2.06
N ALA A 25 -3.03 -15.94 -1.55
CA ALA A 25 -3.99 -15.10 -0.83
C ALA A 25 -4.40 -13.82 -1.59
N GLY A 26 -3.82 -12.67 -1.25
CA GLY A 26 -4.11 -11.38 -1.89
C GLY A 26 -3.15 -10.99 -3.02
N ILE A 27 -2.11 -11.78 -3.28
CA ILE A 27 -1.20 -11.56 -4.42
C ILE A 27 -1.60 -12.45 -5.60
N ASP A 28 -2.04 -11.83 -6.70
CA ASP A 28 -2.46 -12.50 -7.93
C ASP A 28 -1.93 -11.78 -9.19
N ASP A 29 -2.37 -12.21 -10.38
CA ASP A 29 -1.93 -11.67 -11.68
C ASP A 29 -2.19 -10.16 -11.86
N MET A 30 -3.16 -9.58 -11.12
CA MET A 30 -3.54 -8.17 -11.21
C MET A 30 -3.08 -7.38 -9.97
N PHE A 31 -3.21 -7.96 -8.78
CA PHE A 31 -2.82 -7.39 -7.50
C PHE A 31 -1.48 -7.95 -7.05
N ASN A 32 -0.40 -7.42 -7.63
CA ASN A 32 0.96 -7.79 -7.24
C ASN A 32 1.90 -6.59 -7.24
N PHE A 33 3.17 -6.84 -6.91
CA PHE A 33 4.24 -5.83 -6.91
C PHE A 33 5.22 -6.02 -8.08
N GLU A 34 4.84 -6.71 -9.15
CA GLU A 34 5.76 -6.98 -10.28
C GLU A 34 6.02 -5.73 -11.13
N THR A 35 5.01 -4.87 -11.25
CA THR A 35 5.07 -3.64 -12.03
C THR A 35 4.66 -2.43 -11.21
N PHE A 36 5.01 -1.24 -11.71
CA PHE A 36 4.65 0.01 -11.06
C PHE A 36 3.14 0.22 -11.02
N GLY A 37 2.44 -0.11 -12.11
CA GLY A 37 0.98 -0.01 -12.19
C GLY A 37 0.29 -0.92 -11.18
N ASN A 38 0.69 -2.19 -11.12
CA ASN A 38 0.09 -3.15 -10.18
C ASN A 38 0.37 -2.75 -8.73
N SER A 39 1.59 -2.29 -8.43
CA SER A 39 1.96 -1.79 -7.11
C SER A 39 1.13 -0.58 -6.69
N MET A 40 0.87 0.36 -7.61
CA MET A 40 0.01 1.52 -7.36
C MET A 40 -1.43 1.10 -7.08
N ILE A 41 -1.97 0.10 -7.78
CA ILE A 41 -3.32 -0.43 -7.55
C ILE A 41 -3.41 -1.09 -6.17
N CYS A 42 -2.44 -1.93 -5.81
CA CYS A 42 -2.35 -2.55 -4.48
C CYS A 42 -2.32 -1.49 -3.38
N LEU A 43 -1.48 -0.46 -3.52
CA LEU A 43 -1.37 0.60 -2.51
C LEU A 43 -2.59 1.51 -2.45
N PHE A 44 -3.27 1.73 -3.57
CA PHE A 44 -4.55 2.44 -3.59
C PHE A 44 -5.62 1.69 -2.79
N GLN A 45 -5.70 0.36 -2.94
CA GLN A 45 -6.57 -0.47 -2.11
C GLN A 45 -6.21 -0.34 -0.62
N VAL A 46 -4.92 -0.47 -0.29
CA VAL A 46 -4.45 -0.37 1.11
C VAL A 46 -4.65 1.04 1.70
N THR A 47 -4.73 2.12 0.91
CA THR A 47 -5.08 3.46 1.42
C THR A 47 -6.41 3.48 2.17
N THR A 48 -7.34 2.59 1.81
CA THR A 48 -8.63 2.42 2.49
C THR A 48 -8.56 1.44 3.68
N SER A 49 -7.36 0.98 4.03
CA SER A 49 -7.08 -0.05 5.03
C SER A 49 -7.70 -1.42 4.71
N ALA A 50 -8.06 -1.68 3.45
CA ALA A 50 -8.62 -2.95 3.00
C ALA A 50 -7.56 -3.85 2.37
N GLY A 51 -7.66 -5.17 2.60
CA GLY A 51 -6.89 -6.23 1.92
C GLY A 51 -5.38 -6.22 2.12
N TRP A 52 -4.85 -5.39 3.02
CA TRP A 52 -3.42 -5.34 3.33
C TRP A 52 -2.92 -6.63 4.00
N ASP A 53 -3.78 -7.32 4.73
CA ASP A 53 -3.52 -8.60 5.38
C ASP A 53 -3.30 -9.71 4.35
N GLY A 54 -4.11 -9.74 3.29
CA GLY A 54 -3.97 -10.66 2.17
C GLY A 54 -2.70 -10.43 1.36
N LEU A 55 -2.26 -9.17 1.23
CA LEU A 55 -0.99 -8.81 0.57
C LEU A 55 0.22 -9.10 1.46
N LEU A 56 0.08 -8.96 2.79
CA LEU A 56 1.16 -9.23 3.74
C LEU A 56 1.42 -10.73 3.91
N LEU A 57 0.37 -11.56 3.88
CA LEU A 57 0.48 -12.98 4.21
C LEU A 57 1.56 -13.73 3.40
N PRO A 58 1.64 -13.62 2.06
CA PRO A 58 2.66 -14.32 1.28
C PRO A 58 4.08 -13.79 1.54
N ILE A 59 4.21 -12.54 1.98
CA ILE A 59 5.51 -11.91 2.31
C ILE A 59 6.06 -12.47 3.63
N LEU A 60 5.18 -12.96 4.51
CA LEU A 60 5.56 -13.58 5.78
C LEU A 60 6.00 -15.05 5.61
N ASN A 61 5.75 -15.66 4.46
CA ASN A 61 6.05 -17.07 4.21
C ASN A 61 7.54 -17.37 4.42
N ARG A 62 7.79 -18.57 4.94
CA ARG A 62 9.11 -19.18 5.09
C ARG A 62 9.07 -20.60 4.53
N PRO A 63 10.21 -21.23 4.23
CA PRO A 63 10.23 -22.65 3.87
C PRO A 63 9.51 -23.49 4.94
N PRO A 64 8.61 -24.43 4.58
CA PRO A 64 8.39 -25.00 3.23
C PRO A 64 7.35 -24.27 2.35
N ASP A 65 6.73 -23.18 2.82
CA ASP A 65 5.62 -22.51 2.12
C ASP A 65 6.08 -21.62 0.95
N CYS A 66 7.39 -21.34 0.89
CA CYS A 66 8.08 -20.69 -0.23
C CYS A 66 9.40 -21.42 -0.55
N ASP A 67 9.94 -21.17 -1.73
CA ASP A 67 11.16 -21.80 -2.25
C ASP A 67 12.26 -20.75 -2.44
N LEU A 68 13.45 -21.02 -1.88
CA LEU A 68 14.61 -20.14 -1.96
C LEU A 68 15.34 -20.25 -3.31
N ASP A 69 15.16 -21.35 -4.03
CA ASP A 69 15.89 -21.67 -5.26
C ASP A 69 15.00 -21.58 -6.52
N LYS A 70 13.75 -21.15 -6.36
CA LYS A 70 12.81 -21.00 -7.49
C LYS A 70 13.39 -20.08 -8.56
N GLU A 71 13.49 -20.60 -9.78
CA GLU A 71 13.98 -19.85 -10.93
C GLU A 71 12.84 -19.06 -11.59
N HIS A 72 13.11 -17.81 -11.94
CA HIS A 72 12.18 -16.93 -12.65
C HIS A 72 12.68 -16.72 -14.08
N PRO A 73 12.01 -17.29 -15.11
CA PRO A 73 12.47 -17.19 -16.50
C PRO A 73 12.65 -15.73 -16.93
N GLY A 74 13.86 -15.36 -17.38
CA GLY A 74 14.18 -13.99 -17.81
C GLY A 74 14.65 -13.05 -16.70
N SER A 75 14.73 -13.51 -15.45
CA SER A 75 15.34 -12.78 -14.33
C SER A 75 16.54 -13.54 -13.75
N GLY A 76 17.55 -12.79 -13.27
CA GLY A 76 18.67 -13.36 -12.53
C GLY A 76 18.37 -13.59 -11.04
N PHE A 77 17.19 -13.20 -10.58
CA PHE A 77 16.76 -13.36 -9.19
C PHE A 77 16.32 -14.80 -8.92
N LYS A 78 16.61 -15.29 -7.71
CA LYS A 78 16.25 -16.64 -7.26
C LYS A 78 15.42 -16.57 -5.98
N GLY A 79 14.41 -17.43 -5.93
CA GLY A 79 13.51 -17.61 -4.80
C GLY A 79 12.23 -16.78 -4.88
N ASP A 80 11.20 -17.22 -4.14
CA ASP A 80 9.91 -16.53 -4.01
C ASP A 80 9.50 -16.25 -2.55
N CYS A 81 10.45 -16.40 -1.62
CA CYS A 81 10.27 -16.05 -0.22
C CYS A 81 10.36 -14.53 0.00
N GLY A 82 9.38 -13.98 0.71
CA GLY A 82 9.44 -12.59 1.19
C GLY A 82 10.37 -12.41 2.39
N ASN A 83 10.58 -11.16 2.77
CA ASN A 83 11.26 -10.82 4.02
C ASN A 83 10.23 -10.34 5.06
N PRO A 84 9.92 -11.14 6.10
CA PRO A 84 8.86 -10.81 7.05
C PRO A 84 9.06 -9.47 7.76
N SER A 85 10.29 -9.16 8.15
CA SER A 85 10.58 -7.90 8.88
C SER A 85 10.35 -6.68 7.99
N VAL A 86 10.78 -6.76 6.72
CA VAL A 86 10.58 -5.67 5.74
C VAL A 86 9.11 -5.54 5.37
N GLY A 87 8.41 -6.67 5.17
CA GLY A 87 6.97 -6.69 4.87
C GLY A 87 6.14 -6.04 5.97
N ILE A 88 6.35 -6.44 7.23
CA ILE A 88 5.64 -5.85 8.38
C ILE A 88 5.90 -4.35 8.46
N PHE A 89 7.16 -3.92 8.38
CA PHE A 89 7.50 -2.50 8.44
C PHE A 89 6.86 -1.71 7.28
N PHE A 90 6.88 -2.26 6.06
CA PHE A 90 6.29 -1.63 4.88
C PHE A 90 4.79 -1.38 5.04
N PHE A 91 3.99 -2.41 5.35
CA PHE A 91 2.54 -2.25 5.45
C PHE A 91 2.13 -1.43 6.67
N VAL A 92 2.72 -1.67 7.83
CA VAL A 92 2.38 -0.93 9.06
C VAL A 92 2.73 0.55 8.92
N SER A 93 3.92 0.88 8.41
CA SER A 93 4.31 2.28 8.21
C SER A 93 3.41 2.97 7.17
N TYR A 94 3.08 2.28 6.07
CA TYR A 94 2.19 2.82 5.04
C TYR A 94 0.80 3.12 5.59
N ILE A 95 0.19 2.19 6.35
CA ILE A 95 -1.14 2.36 6.95
C ILE A 95 -1.16 3.52 7.93
N ILE A 96 -0.14 3.66 8.79
CA ILE A 96 -0.06 4.77 9.73
C ILE A 96 0.03 6.11 8.98
N ILE A 97 0.92 6.21 7.99
CA ILE A 97 1.13 7.45 7.23
C ILE A 97 -0.13 7.80 6.42
N SER A 98 -0.72 6.83 5.72
CA SER A 98 -1.93 7.05 4.91
C SER A 98 -3.11 7.47 5.78
N PHE A 99 -3.30 6.80 6.93
CA PHE A 99 -4.34 7.15 7.89
C PHE A 99 -4.20 8.59 8.38
N LEU A 100 -2.99 9.02 8.77
CA LEU A 100 -2.75 10.40 9.21
C LEU A 100 -3.05 11.41 8.09
N ILE A 101 -2.70 11.11 6.84
CA ILE A 101 -2.99 12.00 5.71
C ILE A 101 -4.49 12.10 5.46
N VAL A 102 -5.21 10.98 5.44
CA VAL A 102 -6.66 10.93 5.21
C VAL A 102 -7.43 11.63 6.33
N VAL A 103 -7.04 11.41 7.59
CA VAL A 103 -7.65 12.11 8.74
C VAL A 103 -7.43 13.62 8.65
N ASN A 104 -6.22 14.08 8.31
CA ASN A 104 -5.95 15.51 8.13
C ASN A 104 -6.76 16.12 6.99
N MET A 105 -6.94 15.40 5.88
CA MET A 105 -7.81 15.82 4.79
C MET A 105 -9.28 15.95 5.27
N TYR A 106 -9.77 14.97 6.04
CA TYR A 106 -11.13 14.99 6.58
C TYR A 106 -11.36 16.16 7.54
N ILE A 107 -10.41 16.44 8.43
CA ILE A 107 -10.46 17.60 9.33
C ILE A 107 -10.54 18.92 8.53
N ALA A 108 -9.71 19.06 7.49
CA ALA A 108 -9.71 20.26 6.65
C ALA A 108 -11.08 20.49 5.98
N ILE A 109 -11.67 19.45 5.41
CA ILE A 109 -13.00 19.50 4.78
C ILE A 109 -14.07 19.91 5.80
N ILE A 110 -14.05 19.33 7.00
CA ILE A 110 -15.01 19.68 8.05
C ILE A 110 -14.88 21.14 8.45
N LEU A 111 -13.66 21.63 8.70
CA LEU A 111 -13.42 23.01 9.12
C LEU A 111 -13.87 24.01 8.06
N GLU A 112 -13.62 23.71 6.78
CA GLU A 112 -14.10 24.53 5.66
C GLU A 112 -15.63 24.59 5.61
N ASN A 113 -16.32 23.45 5.75
CA ASN A 113 -17.78 23.41 5.82
C ASN A 113 -18.34 24.21 6.99
N PHE A 114 -17.74 24.12 8.19
CA PHE A 114 -18.15 24.92 9.34
C PHE A 114 -17.89 26.41 9.14
N SER A 115 -16.78 26.79 8.49
CA SER A 115 -16.46 28.18 8.17
C SER A 115 -17.54 28.78 7.25
N VAL A 116 -17.90 28.06 6.17
CA VAL A 116 -18.93 28.50 5.22
C VAL A 116 -20.29 28.68 5.90
N ALA A 117 -20.72 27.72 6.73
CA ALA A 117 -21.98 27.83 7.46
C ALA A 117 -22.01 29.01 8.44
N THR A 118 -20.86 29.37 9.01
CA THR A 118 -20.75 30.54 9.92
C THR A 118 -20.89 31.84 9.13
N GLU A 119 -20.27 31.94 7.95
CA GLU A 119 -20.39 33.12 7.07
C GLU A 119 -21.83 33.34 6.59
N GLU A 120 -22.53 32.28 6.15
CA GLU A 120 -23.95 32.37 5.73
C GLU A 120 -24.87 32.83 6.86
N SER A 121 -24.58 32.46 8.11
CA SER A 121 -25.38 32.88 9.26
C SER A 121 -25.15 34.34 9.70
N ALA A 122 -24.05 34.94 9.26
CA ALA A 122 -23.64 36.29 9.65
C ALA A 122 -24.07 37.38 8.65
N ASP A 123 -24.53 37.01 7.45
CA ASP A 123 -25.02 37.96 6.46
C ASP A 123 -26.47 38.39 6.79
N PRO A 124 -26.73 39.67 7.11
CA PRO A 124 -28.08 40.13 7.43
C PRO A 124 -28.92 40.24 6.16
N LEU A 125 -30.14 39.67 6.20
CA LEU A 125 -31.20 39.81 5.19
C LEU A 125 -31.50 41.29 4.83
#